data_AF-I7EG67-F1
#
_entry.id   AF-I7EG67-F1
#
_cell.length_a   1.000
_cell.length_b   1.000
_cell.length_c   1.000
_cell.angle_alpha   90.00
_cell.angle_beta   90.00
_cell.angle_gamma   90.00
#
_symmetry.space_group_name_H-M   'P 1'
#
loop_
_entity.id
_entity.type
_entity.pdbx_description
1 polymer ?
#
loop_
_entity_poly.entity_id
_entity_poly.type
_entity_poly.pdbx_seq_one_letter_code
_entity_poly.pdbx_strand_id
1 'polypeptide(L)'
;KEDIVERPTSTFMKEAYTAWDDGPMDIEIIKGEFRGLPIICVIKNENRGKRDGIILIRTFIHKYNQRETNPDLKMISPKLFAELSGFLEAQSIQKVDYAIGIDADTRFDTKCIHSLMQTAREGDEIVGVTGYIRPDPIALGGWTISYLYQNAEYMVGQHRRRLRQSLTSGKVTCLPGCCQLLRVCEETMGDFILGKFGYYPKASDGLFRTVRSM
;
A
#
# COMPACT_ATOMS: atom_id res chain seq x y z
N LYS A 1 -10.71 -14.31 19.68
CA LYS A 1 -10.03 -13.25 18.90
C LYS A 1 -9.14 -12.54 19.90
N GLU A 2 -7.83 -12.75 19.82
CA GLU A 2 -6.88 -11.99 20.65
C GLU A 2 -6.68 -10.63 19.98
N ASP A 3 -6.78 -9.56 20.76
CA ASP A 3 -6.40 -8.23 20.28
C ASP A 3 -4.90 -8.21 20.05
N ILE A 4 -4.53 -8.03 18.78
CA ILE A 4 -3.13 -7.96 18.33
C ILE A 4 -2.47 -6.67 18.83
N VAL A 5 -3.27 -5.63 19.08
CA VAL A 5 -2.80 -4.32 19.55
C VAL A 5 -2.70 -4.33 21.06
N GLU A 6 -1.48 -4.24 21.57
CA GLU A 6 -1.17 -4.05 22.98
C GLU A 6 -1.47 -2.59 23.36
N ARG A 7 -2.21 -2.39 24.46
CA ARG A 7 -2.59 -1.06 25.01
C ARG A 7 -3.29 -0.14 24.00
N PRO A 8 -4.42 -0.57 23.41
CA PRO A 8 -5.08 0.19 22.37
C PRO A 8 -5.70 1.48 22.92
N THR A 9 -5.47 2.59 22.22
CA THR A 9 -6.23 3.83 22.38
C THR A 9 -7.01 4.07 21.09
N SER A 10 -8.33 4.22 21.20
CA SER A 10 -9.21 4.47 20.05
C SER A 10 -9.65 5.93 20.00
N THR A 11 -9.71 6.51 18.81
CA THR A 11 -10.25 7.85 18.55
C THR A 11 -11.05 7.85 17.26
N PHE A 12 -12.30 8.29 17.35
CA PHE A 12 -13.18 8.44 16.19
C PHE A 12 -13.03 9.83 15.56
N MET A 13 -13.00 9.88 14.23
CA MET A 13 -12.91 11.11 13.45
C MET A 13 -13.95 11.13 12.33
N LYS A 14 -14.81 12.15 12.35
CA LYS A 14 -15.74 12.43 11.26
C LYS A 14 -15.06 13.14 10.12
N GLU A 15 -15.50 12.85 8.89
CA GLU A 15 -15.04 13.47 7.64
C GLU A 15 -13.50 13.53 7.58
N ALA A 16 -12.85 12.44 7.97
CA ALA A 16 -11.42 12.40 8.20
C ALA A 16 -10.62 12.49 6.91
N TYR A 17 -11.17 12.00 5.79
CA TYR A 17 -10.63 12.16 4.45
C TYR A 17 -11.75 12.07 3.39
N THR A 18 -11.44 12.49 2.18
CA THR A 18 -12.29 12.31 0.99
C THR A 18 -11.85 11.05 0.27
N ALA A 19 -12.76 10.10 0.09
CA ALA A 19 -12.53 8.87 -0.63
C ALA A 19 -12.28 9.12 -2.13
N TRP A 20 -11.78 8.10 -2.82
CA TRP A 20 -11.45 8.18 -4.25
C TRP A 20 -12.65 8.47 -5.18
N ASP A 21 -13.87 8.30 -4.68
CA ASP A 21 -15.14 8.61 -5.35
C ASP A 21 -15.75 9.95 -4.90
N ASP A 22 -14.93 10.84 -4.33
CA ASP A 22 -15.28 12.17 -3.82
C ASP A 22 -16.23 12.19 -2.60
N GLY A 23 -16.55 11.03 -2.02
CA GLY A 23 -17.37 10.94 -0.80
C GLY A 23 -16.58 11.25 0.48
N PRO A 24 -17.18 11.93 1.48
CA PRO A 24 -16.54 12.09 2.79
C PRO A 24 -16.44 10.74 3.51
N MET A 25 -15.37 10.55 4.30
CA MET A 25 -15.18 9.30 5.02
C MET A 25 -14.76 9.47 6.49
N ASP A 26 -15.59 8.94 7.36
CA ASP A 26 -15.33 8.75 8.79
C ASP A 26 -14.39 7.56 9.03
N ILE A 27 -13.54 7.70 10.05
CA ILE A 27 -12.61 6.64 10.47
C ILE A 27 -12.56 6.50 11.99
N GLU A 28 -12.11 5.34 12.43
CA GLU A 28 -11.63 5.09 13.77
C GLU A 28 -10.12 4.82 13.70
N ILE A 29 -9.34 5.54 14.52
CA ILE A 29 -7.90 5.33 14.65
C ILE A 29 -7.65 4.58 15.94
N ILE A 30 -6.96 3.45 15.83
CA ILE A 30 -6.47 2.68 16.97
C ILE A 30 -4.95 2.78 17.01
N LYS A 31 -4.40 3.30 18.10
CA LYS A 31 -2.96 3.36 18.37
C LYS A 31 -2.59 2.36 19.46
N GLY A 32 -1.42 1.76 19.37
CA GLY A 32 -0.89 0.90 20.43
C GLY A 32 0.47 0.33 20.04
N GLU A 33 0.79 -0.83 20.57
CA GLU A 33 2.03 -1.54 20.30
C GLU A 33 1.75 -2.96 19.79
N PHE A 34 2.68 -3.52 19.04
CA PHE A 34 2.69 -4.95 18.71
C PHE A 34 4.12 -5.44 18.79
N ARG A 35 4.41 -6.33 19.75
CA ARG A 35 5.77 -6.85 19.98
C ARG A 35 6.80 -5.74 20.19
N GLY A 36 6.42 -4.69 20.92
CA GLY A 36 7.25 -3.51 21.18
C GLY A 36 7.42 -2.56 20.00
N LEU A 37 6.74 -2.79 18.88
CA LEU A 37 6.69 -1.85 17.76
C LEU A 37 5.44 -0.98 17.86
N PRO A 38 5.55 0.35 17.76
CA PRO A 38 4.39 1.23 17.72
C PRO A 38 3.58 0.96 16.45
N ILE A 39 2.27 0.83 16.61
CA ILE A 39 1.36 0.60 15.49
C ILE A 39 0.20 1.58 15.52
N ILE A 40 -0.25 1.93 14.32
CA ILE A 40 -1.45 2.71 14.09
C ILE A 40 -2.31 1.96 13.08
N CYS A 41 -3.58 1.76 13.43
CA CYS A 41 -4.57 1.14 12.59
C CYS A 41 -5.65 2.18 12.26
N VAL A 42 -5.93 2.35 10.97
CA VAL A 42 -6.98 3.23 10.48
C VAL A 42 -8.13 2.36 9.97
N ILE A 43 -9.23 2.37 10.69
CA ILE A 43 -10.44 1.62 10.37
C ILE A 43 -11.41 2.55 9.65
N LYS A 44 -11.78 2.18 8.43
CA LYS A 44 -12.79 2.91 7.65
C LYS A 44 -14.18 2.54 8.12
N ASN A 45 -15.04 3.53 8.34
CA ASN A 45 -16.41 3.27 8.73
C ASN A 45 -17.22 2.59 7.61
N GLU A 46 -16.85 2.82 6.35
CA GLU A 46 -17.44 2.16 5.19
C GLU A 46 -16.38 1.46 4.32
N ASN A 47 -16.76 0.34 3.71
CA ASN A 47 -15.87 -0.38 2.80
C ASN A 47 -15.89 0.25 1.40
N ARG A 48 -14.92 1.12 1.12
CA ARG A 48 -14.67 1.71 -0.21
C ARG A 48 -13.61 0.95 -1.04
N GLY A 49 -13.30 -0.30 -0.66
CA GLY A 49 -12.34 -1.16 -1.33
C GLY A 49 -10.88 -0.93 -0.92
N LYS A 50 -9.98 -1.81 -1.43
CA LYS A 50 -8.52 -1.75 -1.15
C LYS A 50 -7.87 -0.51 -1.74
N ARG A 51 -8.28 -0.14 -2.96
CA ARG A 51 -7.75 1.01 -3.74
C ARG A 51 -7.81 2.29 -2.94
N ASP A 52 -8.94 2.56 -2.31
CA ASP A 52 -9.17 3.71 -1.45
C ASP A 52 -8.15 3.83 -0.30
N GLY A 53 -7.91 2.73 0.43
CA GLY A 53 -6.93 2.72 1.51
C GLY A 53 -5.49 2.91 1.02
N ILE A 54 -5.17 2.36 -0.15
CA ILE A 54 -3.85 2.55 -0.80
C ILE A 54 -3.65 4.02 -1.17
N ILE A 55 -4.67 4.69 -1.74
CA ILE A 55 -4.60 6.11 -2.07
C ILE A 55 -4.42 6.93 -0.80
N LEU A 56 -5.23 6.69 0.24
CA LEU A 56 -5.15 7.43 1.51
C LEU A 56 -3.72 7.41 2.10
N ILE A 57 -3.14 6.21 2.27
CA ILE A 57 -1.81 6.08 2.89
C ILE A 57 -0.70 6.64 1.99
N ARG A 58 -0.78 6.45 0.67
CA ARG A 58 0.23 7.01 -0.25
C ARG A 58 0.16 8.53 -0.30
N THR A 59 -1.05 9.11 -0.35
CA THR A 59 -1.25 10.55 -0.26
C THR A 59 -0.68 11.07 1.05
N PHE A 60 -0.99 10.43 2.19
CA PHE A 60 -0.44 10.83 3.47
C PHE A 60 1.09 10.84 3.47
N ILE A 61 1.74 9.75 3.06
CA ILE A 61 3.21 9.63 3.03
C ILE A 61 3.83 10.71 2.13
N HIS A 62 3.24 10.93 0.96
CA HIS A 62 3.70 11.95 0.02
C HIS A 62 3.62 13.37 0.63
N LYS A 63 2.48 13.71 1.23
CA LYS A 63 2.25 15.01 1.88
C LYS A 63 3.10 15.18 3.14
N TYR A 64 3.32 14.12 3.90
CA TYR A 64 4.17 14.12 5.08
C TYR A 64 5.61 14.52 4.73
N ASN A 65 6.16 13.98 3.64
CA ASN A 65 7.49 14.36 3.16
C ASN A 65 7.57 15.81 2.63
N GLN A 66 6.43 16.42 2.27
CA GLN A 66 6.33 17.80 1.78
C GLN A 66 5.83 18.78 2.87
N ARG A 67 5.67 18.34 4.12
CA ARG A 67 4.99 19.12 5.17
C ARG A 67 5.58 20.52 5.41
N GLU A 68 6.89 20.68 5.20
CA GLU A 68 7.59 21.96 5.34
C GLU A 68 7.15 23.02 4.32
N THR A 69 6.64 22.60 3.16
CA THR A 69 6.15 23.51 2.11
C THR A 69 4.65 23.78 2.20
N ASN A 70 3.99 23.38 3.30
CA ASN A 70 2.55 23.49 3.53
C ASN A 70 1.71 22.95 2.33
N PRO A 71 1.76 21.63 2.10
CA PRO A 71 1.20 21.04 0.89
C PRO A 71 -0.33 21.05 0.92
N ASP A 72 -0.93 21.03 -0.27
CA ASP A 72 -2.39 20.94 -0.40
C ASP A 72 -2.90 19.60 0.15
N LEU A 73 -3.75 19.68 1.18
CA LEU A 73 -4.34 18.53 1.87
C LEU A 73 -5.75 18.18 1.35
N LYS A 74 -6.17 18.62 0.14
CA LYS A 74 -7.50 18.37 -0.45
C LYS A 74 -8.19 17.03 -0.11
N MET A 75 -7.44 15.92 -0.06
CA MET A 75 -7.98 14.60 0.25
C MET A 75 -8.04 14.29 1.75
N ILE A 76 -7.15 14.84 2.58
CA ILE A 76 -6.97 14.43 3.98
C ILE A 76 -7.32 15.60 4.90
N SER A 77 -8.20 15.40 5.87
CA SER A 77 -8.51 16.47 6.83
C SER A 77 -7.23 16.89 7.59
N PRO A 78 -7.07 18.19 7.93
CA PRO A 78 -5.93 18.64 8.73
C PRO A 78 -5.78 17.90 10.06
N LYS A 79 -6.92 17.51 10.67
CA LYS A 79 -6.95 16.72 11.90
C LYS A 79 -6.35 15.33 11.71
N LEU A 80 -6.75 14.61 10.65
CA LEU A 80 -6.18 13.31 10.33
C LEU A 80 -4.69 13.43 9.99
N PHE A 81 -4.32 14.44 9.18
CA PHE A 81 -2.94 14.66 8.80
C PHE A 81 -2.05 14.91 10.02
N ALA A 82 -2.47 15.74 10.96
CA ALA A 82 -1.75 16.00 12.21
C ALA A 82 -1.62 14.73 13.08
N GLU A 83 -2.68 13.93 13.18
CA GLU A 83 -2.68 12.70 13.99
C GLU A 83 -1.69 11.64 13.48
N LEU A 84 -1.64 11.45 12.15
CA LEU A 84 -0.71 10.53 11.50
C LEU A 84 0.72 11.09 11.48
N SER A 85 0.88 12.40 11.27
CA SER A 85 2.19 13.06 11.30
C SER A 85 2.82 12.96 12.69
N GLY A 86 2.04 13.25 13.73
CA GLY A 86 2.48 13.12 15.13
C GLY A 86 2.87 11.69 15.50
N PHE A 87 2.23 10.68 14.89
CA PHE A 87 2.64 9.29 15.06
C PHE A 87 4.05 9.02 14.49
N LEU A 88 4.36 9.50 13.29
CA LEU A 88 5.70 9.36 12.70
C LEU A 88 6.76 10.18 13.45
N GLU A 89 6.43 11.42 13.82
CA GLU A 89 7.33 12.32 14.54
C GLU A 89 7.67 11.79 15.94
N ALA A 90 6.71 11.16 16.63
CA ALA A 90 6.96 10.49 17.91
C ALA A 90 8.01 9.36 17.78
N GLN A 91 8.18 8.79 16.59
CA GLN A 91 9.20 7.79 16.27
C GLN A 91 10.49 8.40 15.71
N SER A 92 10.64 9.73 15.79
CA SER A 92 11.77 10.47 15.22
C SER A 92 11.96 10.26 13.72
N ILE A 93 10.90 9.86 13.00
CA ILE A 93 10.92 9.73 11.55
C ILE A 93 10.74 11.12 10.97
N GLN A 94 11.73 11.64 10.26
CA GLN A 94 11.65 12.96 9.62
C GLN A 94 11.17 12.89 8.17
N LYS A 95 11.37 11.73 7.52
CA LYS A 95 11.03 11.49 6.13
C LYS A 95 10.84 9.99 5.94
N VAL A 96 9.91 9.63 5.06
CA VAL A 96 9.67 8.24 4.64
C VAL A 96 10.23 8.05 3.24
N ASP A 97 11.27 7.23 3.08
CA ASP A 97 11.88 6.98 1.77
C ASP A 97 11.25 5.79 1.02
N TYR A 98 10.72 4.82 1.77
CA TYR A 98 10.15 3.60 1.21
C TYR A 98 8.86 3.21 1.93
N ALA A 99 7.90 2.69 1.17
CA ALA A 99 6.69 2.07 1.69
C ALA A 99 6.63 0.61 1.26
N ILE A 100 6.34 -0.26 2.22
CA ILE A 100 6.20 -1.70 1.99
C ILE A 100 4.73 -2.07 2.16
N GLY A 101 4.19 -2.82 1.20
CA GLY A 101 2.80 -3.28 1.18
C GLY A 101 2.70 -4.80 1.22
N ILE A 102 1.74 -5.29 1.99
CA ILE A 102 1.39 -6.70 2.15
C ILE A 102 -0.13 -6.88 2.17
N ASP A 103 -0.62 -8.04 1.69
CA ASP A 103 -2.03 -8.41 1.83
C ASP A 103 -2.28 -9.08 3.19
N ALA A 104 -3.46 -8.89 3.78
CA ALA A 104 -3.79 -9.37 5.13
C ALA A 104 -3.73 -10.89 5.31
N ASP A 105 -3.85 -11.66 4.23
CA ASP A 105 -3.77 -13.12 4.20
C ASP A 105 -2.36 -13.64 3.88
N THR A 106 -1.37 -12.75 3.79
CA THR A 106 0.02 -13.10 3.49
C THR A 106 0.96 -12.81 4.65
N ARG A 107 2.11 -13.49 4.67
CA ARG A 107 3.14 -13.33 5.69
C ARG A 107 4.48 -13.09 5.00
N PHE A 108 5.26 -12.15 5.52
CA PHE A 108 6.63 -11.99 5.06
C PHE A 108 7.50 -13.15 5.53
N ASP A 109 8.34 -13.65 4.63
CA ASP A 109 9.54 -14.37 5.04
C ASP A 109 10.47 -13.43 5.83
N THR A 110 11.19 -13.98 6.81
CA THR A 110 12.12 -13.22 7.66
C THR A 110 13.14 -12.38 6.90
N LYS A 111 13.54 -12.80 5.70
CA LYS A 111 14.51 -12.09 4.84
C LYS A 111 13.84 -11.24 3.77
N CYS A 112 12.52 -11.29 3.62
CA CYS A 112 11.81 -10.66 2.51
C CYS A 112 12.06 -9.15 2.46
N ILE A 113 11.81 -8.45 3.58
CA ILE A 113 11.99 -6.99 3.67
C ILE A 113 13.44 -6.60 3.39
N HIS A 114 14.41 -7.34 3.96
CA HIS A 114 15.83 -7.10 3.72
C HIS A 114 16.18 -7.22 2.22
N SER A 115 15.74 -8.28 1.56
CA SER A 115 16.00 -8.49 0.14
C SER A 115 15.32 -7.42 -0.75
N LEU A 116 14.08 -7.04 -0.44
CA LEU A 116 13.39 -5.96 -1.16
C LEU A 116 14.16 -4.64 -1.05
N MET A 117 14.64 -4.31 0.15
CA MET A 117 15.44 -3.11 0.41
C MET A 117 16.79 -3.16 -0.30
N GLN A 118 17.45 -4.32 -0.32
CA GLN A 118 18.73 -4.50 -1.01
C GLN A 118 18.57 -4.23 -2.51
N THR A 119 17.58 -4.84 -3.16
CA THR A 119 17.30 -4.61 -4.58
C THR A 119 16.90 -3.16 -4.86
N ALA A 120 16.12 -2.52 -3.98
CA ALA A 120 15.74 -1.12 -4.14
C ALA A 120 16.93 -0.15 -4.07
N ARG A 121 18.06 -0.58 -3.50
CA ARG A 121 19.30 0.19 -3.33
C ARG A 121 20.38 -0.15 -4.36
N GLU A 122 20.14 -1.11 -5.26
CA GLU A 122 21.06 -1.43 -6.34
C GLU A 122 21.16 -0.29 -7.38
N GLY A 123 20.11 0.53 -7.49
CA GLY A 123 20.07 1.69 -8.38
C GLY A 123 19.04 2.73 -7.94
N ASP A 124 19.32 4.01 -8.21
CA ASP A 124 18.42 5.10 -7.87
C ASP A 124 17.20 5.21 -8.78
N GLU A 125 17.30 4.63 -9.97
CA GLU A 125 16.20 4.46 -10.92
C GLU A 125 15.16 3.43 -10.46
N ILE A 126 15.48 2.61 -9.45
CA ILE A 126 14.59 1.58 -8.94
C ILE A 126 13.58 2.21 -7.98
N VAL A 127 12.40 2.51 -8.54
CA VAL A 127 11.27 3.11 -7.81
C VAL A 127 10.31 2.09 -7.21
N GLY A 128 10.41 0.82 -7.59
CA GLY A 128 9.56 -0.23 -7.05
C GLY A 128 10.11 -1.65 -7.23
N VAL A 129 9.94 -2.47 -6.21
CA VAL A 129 10.40 -3.87 -6.17
C VAL A 129 9.23 -4.77 -5.80
N THR A 130 9.09 -5.88 -6.53
CA THR A 130 8.12 -6.94 -6.24
C THR A 130 8.81 -8.10 -5.54
N GLY A 131 8.20 -8.62 -4.48
CA GLY A 131 8.64 -9.87 -3.87
C GLY A 131 8.15 -11.09 -4.64
N TYR A 132 8.72 -12.24 -4.29
CA TYR A 132 8.28 -13.54 -4.76
C TYR A 132 7.23 -14.12 -3.80
N ILE A 133 6.06 -14.45 -4.35
CA ILE A 133 4.95 -15.03 -3.58
C ILE A 133 4.89 -16.54 -3.82
N ARG A 134 4.53 -17.30 -2.79
CA ARG A 134 4.28 -18.74 -2.87
C ARG A 134 3.06 -19.08 -2.00
N PRO A 135 2.16 -19.97 -2.46
CA PRO A 135 1.12 -20.51 -1.59
C PRO A 135 1.75 -21.27 -0.42
N ASP A 136 1.13 -21.21 0.76
CA ASP A 136 1.62 -21.93 1.93
C ASP A 136 1.36 -23.44 1.77
N PRO A 137 2.41 -24.28 1.66
CA PRO A 137 2.25 -25.71 1.49
C PRO A 137 1.70 -26.41 2.75
N ILE A 138 1.85 -25.80 3.93
CA ILE A 138 1.35 -26.35 5.19
C ILE A 138 -0.17 -26.13 5.27
N ALA A 139 -0.65 -24.95 4.90
CA ALA A 139 -2.07 -24.62 4.95
C ALA A 139 -2.91 -25.39 3.91
N LEU A 140 -2.38 -25.61 2.71
CA LEU A 140 -3.10 -26.24 1.59
C LEU A 140 -2.78 -27.72 1.39
N GLY A 141 -1.73 -28.24 2.03
CA GLY A 141 -1.14 -29.54 1.74
C GLY A 141 -0.36 -29.54 0.43
N GLY A 142 0.96 -29.73 0.49
CA GLY A 142 1.88 -29.53 -0.64
C GLY A 142 1.68 -30.40 -1.89
N TRP A 143 0.75 -31.36 -1.87
CA TRP A 143 0.41 -32.25 -2.99
C TRP A 143 -1.06 -32.20 -3.40
N THR A 144 -1.87 -31.30 -2.84
CA THR A 144 -3.26 -31.16 -3.26
C THR A 144 -3.32 -30.51 -4.65
N ILE A 145 -4.36 -30.86 -5.42
CA ILE A 145 -4.59 -30.26 -6.75
C ILE A 145 -4.69 -28.73 -6.63
N SER A 146 -5.33 -28.23 -5.58
CA SER A 146 -5.47 -26.79 -5.30
C SER A 146 -4.11 -26.11 -5.09
N TYR A 147 -3.23 -26.69 -4.28
CA TYR A 147 -1.88 -26.16 -4.09
C TYR A 147 -1.09 -26.16 -5.40
N LEU A 148 -1.09 -27.28 -6.12
CA LEU A 148 -0.34 -27.42 -7.38
C LEU A 148 -0.83 -26.41 -8.43
N TYR A 149 -2.15 -26.26 -8.56
CA TYR A 149 -2.77 -25.30 -9.47
C TYR A 149 -2.41 -23.85 -9.11
N GLN A 150 -2.59 -23.46 -7.84
CA GLN A 150 -2.29 -22.11 -7.39
C GLN A 150 -0.79 -21.78 -7.52
N ASN A 151 0.08 -22.74 -7.19
CA ASN A 151 1.52 -22.59 -7.35
C ASN A 151 1.91 -22.43 -8.83
N ALA A 152 1.32 -23.23 -9.73
CA ALA A 152 1.55 -23.11 -11.16
C ALA A 152 1.13 -21.73 -11.71
N GLU A 153 -0.06 -21.24 -11.34
CA GLU A 153 -0.55 -19.92 -11.72
C GLU A 153 0.38 -18.79 -11.23
N TYR A 154 0.84 -18.87 -9.98
CA TYR A 154 1.78 -17.90 -9.41
C TYR A 154 3.13 -17.93 -10.11
N MET A 155 3.68 -19.11 -10.39
CA MET A 155 4.92 -19.26 -11.15
C MET A 155 4.79 -18.67 -12.56
N VAL A 156 3.70 -18.96 -13.28
CA VAL A 156 3.46 -18.42 -14.62
C VAL A 156 3.34 -16.89 -14.58
N GLY A 157 2.55 -16.33 -13.66
CA GLY A 157 2.38 -14.90 -13.51
C GLY A 157 3.69 -14.18 -13.14
N GLN A 158 4.44 -14.73 -12.19
CA GLN A 158 5.67 -14.12 -11.70
C GLN A 158 6.83 -14.26 -12.68
N HIS A 159 7.06 -15.45 -13.25
CA HIS A 159 8.23 -15.69 -14.10
C HIS A 159 7.98 -15.32 -15.56
N ARG A 160 6.85 -15.75 -16.14
CA ARG A 160 6.62 -15.50 -17.57
C ARG A 160 6.23 -14.06 -17.87
N ARG A 161 5.47 -13.42 -16.98
CA ARG A 161 5.03 -12.03 -17.18
C ARG A 161 5.97 -11.04 -16.51
N ARG A 162 6.06 -11.04 -15.18
CA ARG A 162 6.78 -9.99 -14.44
C ARG A 162 8.29 -10.04 -14.66
N LEU A 163 8.92 -11.20 -14.48
CA LEU A 163 10.37 -11.33 -14.66
C LEU A 163 10.76 -11.01 -16.12
N ARG A 164 10.02 -11.52 -17.11
CA ARG A 164 10.27 -11.18 -18.52
C ARG A 164 10.18 -9.67 -18.76
N GLN A 165 9.14 -9.01 -18.25
CA GLN A 165 8.98 -7.56 -18.39
C GLN A 165 10.13 -6.80 -17.71
N SER A 166 10.48 -7.18 -16.48
CA SER A 166 11.61 -6.62 -15.75
C SER A 166 12.92 -6.76 -16.53
N LEU A 167 13.21 -7.93 -17.09
CA LEU A 167 14.42 -8.16 -17.89
C LEU A 167 14.40 -7.41 -19.25
N THR A 168 13.23 -7.22 -19.84
CA THR A 168 13.11 -6.64 -21.20
C THR A 168 13.07 -5.12 -21.18
N SER A 169 12.34 -4.52 -20.23
CA SER A 169 12.06 -3.08 -20.22
C SER A 169 12.45 -2.38 -18.90
N GLY A 170 12.92 -3.13 -17.90
CA GLY A 170 13.13 -2.60 -16.54
C GLY A 170 11.83 -2.21 -15.83
N LYS A 171 10.67 -2.51 -16.43
CA LYS A 171 9.35 -2.04 -15.94
C LYS A 171 8.36 -3.18 -15.94
N VAL A 172 7.58 -3.30 -14.88
CA VAL A 172 6.50 -4.29 -14.78
C VAL A 172 5.14 -3.61 -14.94
N THR A 173 4.23 -4.23 -15.69
CA THR A 173 2.88 -3.65 -15.90
C THR A 173 1.93 -3.92 -14.73
N CYS A 174 2.24 -4.90 -13.88
CA CYS A 174 1.49 -5.19 -12.66
C CYS A 174 2.42 -5.55 -11.50
N LEU A 175 2.44 -4.70 -10.47
CA LEU A 175 3.02 -5.05 -9.18
C LEU A 175 1.99 -5.84 -8.36
N PRO A 176 2.37 -6.93 -7.70
CA PRO A 176 1.48 -7.60 -6.76
C PRO A 176 1.22 -6.70 -5.55
N GLY A 177 -0.06 -6.53 -5.19
CA GLY A 177 -0.44 -5.84 -3.96
C GLY A 177 0.06 -6.55 -2.69
N CYS A 178 0.26 -7.87 -2.76
CA CYS A 178 0.57 -8.72 -1.60
C CYS A 178 2.03 -8.70 -1.13
N CYS A 179 2.99 -8.24 -1.94
CA CYS A 179 4.40 -8.16 -1.50
C CYS A 179 5.15 -7.19 -2.40
N GLN A 180 5.17 -5.92 -2.00
CA GLN A 180 5.78 -4.86 -2.80
C GLN A 180 6.49 -3.84 -1.91
N LEU A 181 7.54 -3.23 -2.47
CA LEU A 181 8.22 -2.07 -1.94
C LEU A 181 8.17 -0.97 -2.99
N LEU A 182 7.81 0.25 -2.58
CA LEU A 182 7.79 1.44 -3.42
C LEU A 182 8.67 2.51 -2.78
N ARG A 183 9.54 3.12 -3.59
CA ARG A 183 10.25 4.36 -3.24
C ARG A 183 9.23 5.48 -3.21
N VAL A 184 9.34 6.39 -2.25
CA VAL A 184 8.46 7.57 -2.16
C VAL A 184 8.99 8.66 -3.08
N CYS A 185 8.38 8.80 -4.25
CA CYS A 185 8.71 9.82 -5.25
C CYS A 185 7.46 10.22 -6.06
N GLU A 186 7.60 11.21 -6.93
CA GLU A 186 6.49 11.71 -7.76
C GLU A 186 5.90 10.62 -8.67
N GLU A 187 6.74 9.70 -9.15
CA GLU A 187 6.35 8.63 -10.07
C GLU A 187 5.52 7.52 -9.41
N THR A 188 5.55 7.40 -8.08
CA THR A 188 4.88 6.33 -7.34
C THR A 188 3.75 6.84 -6.44
N MET A 189 3.94 8.00 -5.81
CA MET A 189 3.03 8.58 -4.82
C MET A 189 2.69 10.05 -5.08
N GLY A 190 3.18 10.63 -6.17
CA GLY A 190 2.85 12.00 -6.54
C GLY A 190 1.37 12.18 -6.84
N ASP A 191 0.86 13.39 -6.60
CA ASP A 191 -0.56 13.74 -6.78
C ASP A 191 -1.09 13.38 -8.18
N PHE A 192 -0.26 13.55 -9.22
CA PHE A 192 -0.63 13.20 -10.59
C PHE A 192 -0.87 11.70 -10.75
N ILE A 193 0.05 10.87 -10.25
CA ILE A 193 -0.03 9.41 -10.36
C ILE A 193 -1.17 8.89 -9.49
N LEU A 194 -1.33 9.41 -8.27
CA LEU A 194 -2.45 9.04 -7.41
C LEU A 194 -3.80 9.49 -7.97
N GLY A 195 -3.88 10.65 -8.63
CA GLY A 195 -5.08 11.10 -9.33
C GLY A 195 -5.45 10.20 -10.52
N LYS A 196 -4.46 9.68 -11.26
CA LYS A 196 -4.70 8.66 -12.30
C LYS A 196 -5.12 7.32 -11.67
N PHE A 197 -4.41 6.90 -10.63
CA PHE A 197 -4.70 5.67 -9.91
C PHE A 197 -6.02 5.74 -9.15
N GLY A 198 -6.55 6.91 -8.80
CA GLY A 198 -7.84 7.10 -8.12
C GLY A 198 -8.99 7.48 -9.03
N TYR A 199 -8.77 7.54 -10.35
CA TYR A 199 -9.81 7.97 -11.27
C TYR A 199 -11.05 7.07 -11.23
N TYR A 200 -12.20 7.66 -10.89
CA TYR A 200 -13.52 7.04 -11.00
C TYR A 200 -14.07 7.23 -12.43
N PRO A 201 -14.30 6.14 -13.18
CA PRO A 201 -14.84 6.25 -14.53
C PRO A 201 -16.24 6.85 -14.54
N LYS A 202 -16.45 7.82 -15.42
CA LYS A 202 -17.71 8.55 -15.59
C LYS A 202 -18.56 7.92 -16.69
N ALA A 203 -19.87 8.15 -16.67
CA ALA A 203 -20.77 7.66 -17.72
C ALA A 203 -20.40 8.18 -19.13
N SER A 204 -19.71 9.32 -19.21
CA SER A 204 -19.20 9.89 -20.46
C SER A 204 -17.89 9.25 -20.95
N ASP A 205 -17.26 8.37 -20.16
CA ASP A 205 -16.00 7.76 -20.55
C ASP A 205 -16.19 6.61 -21.54
N GLY A 206 -15.38 6.61 -22.60
CA GLY A 206 -15.31 5.49 -23.52
C GLY A 206 -14.66 4.26 -22.89
N LEU A 207 -14.94 3.09 -23.46
CA LEU A 207 -14.49 1.78 -22.98
C LEU A 207 -13.01 1.73 -22.56
N PHE A 208 -12.11 2.27 -23.38
CA PHE A 208 -10.67 2.24 -23.09
C PHE A 208 -10.30 3.01 -21.82
N ARG A 209 -10.98 4.12 -21.54
CA ARG A 209 -10.71 4.93 -20.34
C ARG A 209 -11.23 4.22 -19.10
N THR A 210 -12.41 3.59 -19.21
CA THR A 210 -13.01 2.77 -18.15
C THR A 210 -12.15 1.55 -17.81
N VAL A 211 -11.67 0.80 -18.80
CA VAL A 211 -10.80 -0.37 -18.57
C VAL A 211 -9.45 0.04 -17.95
N ARG A 212 -8.90 1.19 -18.35
CA ARG A 212 -7.64 1.69 -17.76
C ARG A 212 -7.78 2.18 -16.32
N SER A 213 -9.00 2.48 -15.88
CA SER A 213 -9.29 2.97 -14.54
C SER A 213 -9.79 1.89 -13.58
N MET A 214 -10.00 0.66 -14.07
CA MET A 214 -10.28 -0.51 -13.23
C MET A 214 -8.97 -1.06 -12.65
#